data_AF-A0AAZ3SKT7-F1
#
_entry.id   AF-A0AAZ3SKT7-F1
#
_cell.length_a   1.000
_cell.length_b   1.000
_cell.length_c   1.000
_cell.angle_alpha   90.00
_cell.angle_beta   90.00
_cell.angle_gamma   90.00
#
_symmetry.space_group_name_H-M   'P 1'
#
loop_
_entity.id
_entity.type
_entity.pdbx_description
1 polymer ?
#
loop_
_entity_poly.entity_id
_entity_poly.type
_entity_poly.pdbx_seq_one_letter_code
_entity_poly.pdbx_strand_id
1 'polypeptide(L)'
;MASLTDAEMAEIAKLQREEGVQQLSGHFSWPEFSGDDVWQSAYQQFVYECAMFAADRGLAWSAVRAVARMTRDLFPQLADLDPPRLLALISDWLTKCLPRLPPAHHKAVFHFLSDTCVTSQRLLQAVVGGTSHRSINQKHLEVHVPPTPLPLAQGDDECALERQRVCALLQVAKQQKREELRRLREEEGPQGSEVRLDTLNDRRLDREEVADLVRSTVRATGELLMRRLLKESSLVHDLLELSLQHTALTTGENSIHPDLTHTHTHTHPDHTQTHTLTTHTHPDLTHTNTHPDLTHTNTHPDHTHTHKHTP
;
A
#
# COMPACT_ATOMS: atom_id res chain seq x y z
N MET A 1 4.06 -23.73 31.43
CA MET A 1 3.69 -23.51 30.02
C MET A 1 4.63 -22.44 29.49
N ALA A 2 5.68 -22.84 28.75
CA ALA A 2 6.64 -21.89 28.21
C ALA A 2 5.97 -21.13 27.06
N SER A 3 5.70 -19.86 27.25
CA SER A 3 5.16 -19.00 26.21
C SER A 3 6.20 -18.89 25.10
N LEU A 4 5.98 -19.61 24.00
CA LEU A 4 6.79 -19.54 22.77
C LEU A 4 7.17 -18.08 22.49
N THR A 5 8.45 -17.74 22.54
CA THR A 5 8.99 -16.38 22.34
C THR A 5 9.41 -16.15 20.89
N ASP A 6 9.63 -14.89 20.49
CA ASP A 6 10.10 -14.57 19.12
C ASP A 6 11.49 -15.14 18.84
N ALA A 7 12.36 -15.15 19.85
CA ALA A 7 13.70 -15.70 19.75
C ALA A 7 13.68 -17.22 19.57
N GLU A 8 12.80 -17.93 20.30
CA GLU A 8 12.64 -19.38 20.15
C GLU A 8 12.12 -19.76 18.75
N MET A 9 11.19 -18.99 18.18
CA MET A 9 10.74 -19.21 16.79
C MET A 9 11.86 -19.02 15.76
N ALA A 10 12.77 -18.07 16.00
CA ALA A 10 13.93 -17.85 15.15
C ALA A 10 14.95 -19.00 15.25
N GLU A 11 15.11 -19.60 16.43
CA GLU A 11 15.96 -20.78 16.62
C GLU A 11 15.33 -22.03 15.99
N ILE A 12 14.02 -22.25 16.15
CA ILE A 12 13.29 -23.37 15.52
C ILE A 12 13.41 -23.32 13.99
N ALA A 13 13.42 -22.14 13.39
CA ALA A 13 13.59 -21.97 11.94
C ALA A 13 14.99 -22.36 11.42
N LYS A 14 16.00 -22.45 12.29
CA LYS A 14 17.37 -22.86 11.92
C LYS A 14 17.61 -24.36 12.03
N LEU A 15 16.71 -25.10 12.71
CA LEU A 15 16.84 -26.54 12.93
C LEU A 15 16.41 -27.34 11.68
N GLN A 16 16.79 -28.63 11.63
CA GLN A 16 16.24 -29.51 10.58
C GLN A 16 14.74 -29.70 10.79
N ARG A 17 14.02 -30.01 9.71
CA ARG A 17 12.55 -30.06 9.68
C ARG A 17 11.97 -30.90 10.81
N GLU A 18 12.53 -32.08 11.03
CA GLU A 18 12.06 -33.06 12.01
C GLU A 18 12.28 -32.58 13.46
N GLU A 19 13.40 -31.91 13.72
CA GLU A 19 13.76 -31.35 15.02
C GLU A 19 12.95 -30.09 15.32
N GLY A 20 12.74 -29.25 14.30
CA GLY A 20 11.91 -28.05 14.39
C GLY A 20 10.45 -28.37 14.69
N VAL A 21 9.92 -29.44 14.09
CA VAL A 21 8.55 -29.94 14.37
C VAL A 21 8.42 -30.40 15.82
N GLN A 22 9.41 -31.16 16.33
CA GLN A 22 9.42 -31.62 17.71
C GLN A 22 9.56 -30.48 18.72
N GLN A 23 10.43 -29.50 18.44
CA GLN A 23 10.57 -28.34 19.31
C GLN A 23 9.30 -27.48 19.31
N LEU A 24 8.75 -27.19 18.13
CA LEU A 24 7.50 -26.44 18.02
C LEU A 24 6.34 -27.17 18.70
N SER A 25 6.30 -28.50 18.62
CA SER A 25 5.26 -29.30 19.28
C SER A 25 5.39 -29.31 20.80
N GLY A 26 6.59 -29.23 21.36
CA GLY A 26 6.81 -29.04 22.80
C GLY A 26 6.26 -27.71 23.35
N HIS A 27 6.08 -26.69 22.50
CA HIS A 27 5.57 -25.38 22.91
C HIS A 27 4.04 -25.25 22.89
N PHE A 28 3.32 -26.20 22.27
CA PHE A 28 1.87 -26.16 22.16
C PHE A 28 1.21 -27.26 22.99
N SER A 29 0.12 -26.89 23.68
CA SER A 29 -0.85 -27.86 24.18
C SER A 29 -1.72 -28.30 23.01
N TRP A 30 -1.51 -29.52 22.53
CA TRP A 30 -2.28 -30.08 21.43
C TRP A 30 -3.62 -30.62 21.93
N PRO A 31 -4.74 -30.36 21.22
CA PRO A 31 -6.02 -30.99 21.55
C PRO A 31 -5.89 -32.51 21.46
N GLU A 32 -6.52 -33.24 22.39
CA GLU A 32 -6.51 -34.70 22.39
C GLU A 32 -7.22 -35.21 21.12
N PHE A 33 -6.43 -35.69 20.16
CA PHE A 33 -6.98 -36.41 19.02
C PHE A 33 -7.30 -37.83 19.45
N SER A 34 -8.56 -38.23 19.28
CA SER A 34 -8.98 -39.61 19.42
C SER A 34 -8.45 -40.44 18.25
N GLY A 35 -7.27 -41.05 18.38
CA GLY A 35 -7.07 -42.37 17.75
C GLY A 35 -5.71 -42.72 17.15
N ASP A 36 -4.96 -41.81 16.51
CA ASP A 36 -3.71 -42.23 15.85
C ASP A 36 -2.55 -41.23 16.05
N ASP A 37 -1.41 -41.75 16.48
CA ASP A 37 -0.13 -41.02 16.55
C ASP A 37 0.25 -40.41 15.17
N VAL A 38 -0.20 -41.04 14.08
CA VAL A 38 -0.01 -40.58 12.70
C VAL A 38 -0.73 -39.24 12.47
N TRP A 39 -1.97 -39.09 12.95
CA TRP A 39 -2.72 -37.85 12.81
C TRP A 39 -2.09 -36.70 13.61
N GLN A 40 -1.59 -37.00 14.80
CA GLN A 40 -0.89 -36.01 15.61
C GLN A 40 0.40 -35.55 14.92
N SER A 41 1.18 -36.47 14.34
CA SER A 41 2.40 -36.13 13.59
C SER A 41 2.11 -35.28 12.35
N ALA A 42 1.07 -35.61 11.58
CA ALA A 42 0.67 -34.85 10.38
C ALA A 42 0.18 -33.44 10.75
N TYR A 43 -0.51 -33.31 11.88
CA TYR A 43 -0.97 -32.03 12.38
C TYR A 43 0.18 -31.12 12.85
N GLN A 44 1.14 -31.68 13.60
CA GLN A 44 2.35 -30.95 14.02
C GLN A 44 3.15 -30.49 12.80
N GLN A 45 3.26 -31.35 11.79
CA GLN A 45 3.92 -31.04 10.53
C GLN A 45 3.23 -29.90 9.77
N PHE A 46 1.90 -29.92 9.70
CA PHE A 46 1.10 -28.87 9.06
C PHE A 46 1.30 -27.50 9.72
N VAL A 47 1.27 -27.45 11.06
CA VAL A 47 1.48 -26.20 11.80
C VAL A 47 2.89 -25.65 11.57
N TYR A 48 3.90 -26.54 11.57
CA TYR A 48 5.28 -26.18 11.26
C TYR A 48 5.43 -25.63 9.83
N GLU A 49 4.86 -26.28 8.83
CA GLU A 49 4.95 -25.85 7.43
C GLU A 49 4.33 -24.46 7.22
N CYS A 50 3.19 -24.19 7.86
CA CYS A 50 2.58 -22.87 7.79
C CYS A 50 3.43 -21.79 8.47
N ALA A 51 4.10 -22.13 9.57
CA ALA A 51 5.01 -21.22 10.25
C ALA A 51 6.28 -20.98 9.44
N MET A 52 6.91 -22.02 8.88
CA MET A 52 8.12 -21.86 8.07
C MET A 52 7.83 -21.09 6.79
N PHE A 53 6.68 -21.31 6.16
CA PHE A 53 6.25 -20.49 5.03
C PHE A 53 6.17 -19.00 5.40
N ALA A 54 5.63 -18.67 6.58
CA ALA A 54 5.60 -17.30 7.05
C ALA A 54 7.01 -16.74 7.29
N ALA A 55 7.94 -17.55 7.80
CA ALA A 55 9.33 -17.17 8.00
C ALA A 55 10.08 -16.94 6.67
N ASP A 56 9.91 -17.83 5.69
CA ASP A 56 10.52 -17.74 4.35
C ASP A 56 10.08 -16.49 3.58
N ARG A 57 8.87 -15.99 3.88
CA ARG A 57 8.36 -14.73 3.33
C ARG A 57 8.87 -13.49 4.05
N GLY A 58 9.80 -13.64 5.00
CA GLY A 58 10.44 -12.55 5.72
C GLY A 58 9.51 -11.86 6.71
N LEU A 59 8.46 -12.54 7.19
CA LEU A 59 7.55 -11.95 8.16
C LEU A 59 8.22 -11.81 9.53
N ALA A 60 7.82 -10.80 10.29
CA ALA A 60 8.29 -10.61 11.65
C ALA A 60 7.97 -11.84 12.51
N TRP A 61 8.86 -12.23 13.43
CA TRP A 61 8.70 -13.42 14.27
C TRP A 61 7.40 -13.43 15.08
N SER A 62 6.88 -12.26 15.45
CA SER A 62 5.58 -12.13 16.10
C SER A 62 4.42 -12.56 15.20
N ALA A 63 4.51 -12.29 13.90
CA ALA A 63 3.55 -12.72 12.88
C ALA A 63 3.69 -14.22 12.58
N VAL A 64 4.92 -14.73 12.46
CA VAL A 64 5.19 -16.18 12.28
C VAL A 64 4.59 -16.98 13.44
N ARG A 65 4.78 -16.49 14.67
CA ARG A 65 4.22 -17.08 15.87
C ARG A 65 2.69 -17.00 15.92
N ALA A 66 2.10 -15.92 15.41
CA ALA A 66 0.66 -15.80 15.26
C ALA A 66 0.09 -16.78 14.23
N VAL A 67 0.81 -17.02 13.13
CA VAL A 67 0.46 -18.03 12.11
C VAL A 67 0.41 -19.41 12.74
N ALA A 68 1.47 -19.81 13.44
CA ALA A 68 1.56 -21.12 14.10
C ALA A 68 0.42 -21.36 15.11
N ARG A 69 0.09 -20.33 15.92
CA ARG A 69 -1.03 -20.41 16.86
C ARG A 69 -2.38 -20.56 16.16
N MET A 70 -2.59 -19.79 15.09
CA MET A 70 -3.86 -19.84 14.35
C MET A 70 -4.02 -21.16 13.61
N THR A 71 -3.00 -21.65 12.90
CA THR A 71 -3.10 -22.91 12.16
C THR A 71 -3.30 -24.10 13.08
N ARG A 72 -2.74 -24.06 14.29
CA ARG A 72 -3.11 -24.95 15.37
C ARG A 72 -4.62 -24.85 15.67
N ASP A 73 -5.14 -23.67 15.97
CA ASP A 73 -6.57 -23.55 16.35
C ASP A 73 -7.54 -23.92 15.21
N LEU A 74 -7.09 -23.75 13.96
CA LEU A 74 -7.89 -23.96 12.76
C LEU A 74 -7.99 -25.44 12.34
N PHE A 75 -6.90 -26.21 12.46
CA PHE A 75 -6.84 -27.59 11.96
C PHE A 75 -7.90 -28.55 12.54
N PRO A 76 -8.22 -28.56 13.86
CA PRO A 76 -9.28 -29.42 14.38
C PRO A 76 -10.67 -29.07 13.80
N GLN A 77 -10.87 -27.82 13.41
CA GLN A 77 -12.15 -27.33 12.87
C GLN A 77 -12.26 -27.55 11.35
N LEU A 78 -11.15 -27.88 10.66
CA LEU A 78 -11.13 -28.05 9.20
C LEU A 78 -12.09 -29.13 8.69
N ALA A 79 -12.34 -30.18 9.49
CA ALA A 79 -13.23 -31.27 9.10
C ALA A 79 -14.68 -30.79 8.93
N ASP A 80 -15.13 -29.87 9.78
CA ASP A 80 -16.54 -29.46 9.90
C ASP A 80 -16.84 -28.10 9.26
N LEU A 81 -15.83 -27.36 8.80
CA LEU A 81 -15.97 -26.00 8.24
C LEU A 81 -16.28 -26.00 6.74
N ASP A 82 -17.31 -25.28 6.31
CA ASP A 82 -17.53 -25.04 4.87
C ASP A 82 -16.37 -24.22 4.25
N PRO A 83 -15.95 -24.49 3.00
CA PRO A 83 -14.89 -23.74 2.32
C PRO A 83 -15.04 -22.20 2.34
N PRO A 84 -16.23 -21.59 2.10
CA PRO A 84 -16.38 -20.13 2.20
C PRO A 84 -16.20 -19.60 3.63
N ARG A 85 -16.58 -20.37 4.65
CA ARG A 85 -16.41 -19.98 6.06
C ARG A 85 -14.94 -20.05 6.47
N LEU A 86 -14.22 -21.05 5.98
CA LEU A 86 -12.77 -21.18 6.15
C LEU A 86 -12.03 -19.97 5.55
N LEU A 87 -12.37 -19.58 4.32
CA LEU A 87 -11.75 -18.41 3.68
C LEU A 87 -12.05 -17.10 4.44
N ALA A 88 -13.27 -16.94 4.95
CA ALA A 88 -13.63 -15.79 5.78
C ALA A 88 -12.80 -15.76 7.07
N LEU A 89 -12.62 -16.90 7.75
CA LEU A 89 -11.80 -16.99 8.96
C LEU A 89 -10.33 -16.63 8.71
N ILE A 90 -9.75 -17.09 7.59
CA ILE A 90 -8.36 -16.76 7.21
C ILE A 90 -8.23 -15.26 6.92
N SER A 91 -9.21 -14.67 6.23
CA SER A 91 -9.23 -13.22 5.93
C SER A 91 -9.37 -12.37 7.20
N ASP A 92 -10.28 -12.74 8.10
CA ASP A 92 -10.47 -12.08 9.39
C ASP A 92 -9.24 -12.18 10.29
N TRP A 93 -8.53 -13.31 10.22
CA TRP A 93 -7.30 -13.49 10.97
C TRP A 93 -6.16 -12.63 10.40
N LEU A 94 -5.97 -12.62 9.08
CA LEU A 94 -4.91 -11.80 8.47
C LEU A 94 -5.09 -10.32 8.81
N THR A 95 -6.34 -9.84 8.82
CA THR A 95 -6.66 -8.47 9.21
C THR A 95 -6.43 -8.19 10.71
N LYS A 96 -6.71 -9.16 11.60
CA LYS A 96 -6.55 -9.00 13.07
C LYS A 96 -5.10 -9.18 13.53
N CYS A 97 -4.42 -10.21 13.07
CA CYS A 97 -3.10 -10.60 13.56
C CYS A 97 -1.97 -9.91 12.79
N LEU A 98 -2.23 -9.54 11.53
CA LEU A 98 -1.23 -9.03 10.60
C LEU A 98 -1.65 -7.67 9.96
N PRO A 99 -2.15 -6.67 10.73
CA PRO A 99 -2.70 -5.42 10.17
C PRO A 99 -1.66 -4.52 9.50
N ARG A 100 -0.36 -4.74 9.75
CA ARG A 100 0.74 -3.92 9.24
C ARG A 100 1.47 -4.53 8.04
N LEU A 101 0.98 -5.65 7.49
CA LEU A 101 1.65 -6.26 6.34
C LEU A 101 1.36 -5.50 5.04
N PRO A 102 2.33 -5.42 4.12
CA PRO A 102 2.08 -4.94 2.77
C PRO A 102 1.01 -5.79 2.06
N PRO A 103 0.14 -5.19 1.21
CA PRO A 103 -0.95 -5.89 0.53
C PRO A 103 -0.49 -7.12 -0.28
N ALA A 104 0.70 -7.06 -0.88
CA ALA A 104 1.29 -8.18 -1.62
C ALA A 104 1.55 -9.41 -0.72
N HIS A 105 2.10 -9.18 0.47
CA HIS A 105 2.37 -10.26 1.43
C HIS A 105 1.07 -10.82 2.01
N HIS A 106 0.09 -9.95 2.28
CA HIS A 106 -1.24 -10.38 2.74
C HIS A 106 -1.91 -11.32 1.74
N LYS A 107 -1.89 -10.97 0.44
CA LYS A 107 -2.43 -11.82 -0.63
C LYS A 107 -1.67 -13.15 -0.73
N ALA A 108 -0.35 -13.12 -0.63
CA ALA A 108 0.47 -14.32 -0.79
C ALA A 108 0.33 -15.31 0.39
N VAL A 109 0.16 -14.81 1.61
CA VAL A 109 -0.13 -15.63 2.80
C VAL A 109 -1.56 -16.16 2.75
N PHE A 110 -2.52 -15.34 2.31
CA PHE A 110 -3.91 -15.77 2.11
C PHE A 110 -4.00 -16.95 1.13
N HIS A 111 -3.39 -16.83 -0.05
CA HIS A 111 -3.41 -17.89 -1.05
C HIS A 111 -2.77 -19.19 -0.56
N PHE A 112 -1.61 -19.09 0.10
CA PHE A 112 -0.98 -20.28 0.64
C PHE A 112 -1.84 -20.94 1.71
N LEU A 113 -2.34 -20.18 2.69
CA LEU A 113 -3.18 -20.74 3.74
C LEU A 113 -4.49 -21.31 3.18
N SER A 114 -5.11 -20.65 2.20
CA SER A 114 -6.31 -21.19 1.57
C SER A 114 -6.04 -22.51 0.86
N ASP A 115 -4.94 -22.60 0.10
CA ASP A 115 -4.61 -23.80 -0.65
C ASP A 115 -4.23 -24.95 0.28
N THR A 116 -3.39 -24.70 1.27
CA THR A 116 -2.96 -25.70 2.26
C THR A 116 -4.14 -26.15 3.13
N CYS A 117 -5.00 -25.24 3.60
CA CYS A 117 -6.16 -25.64 4.40
C CYS A 117 -7.21 -26.40 3.56
N VAL A 118 -7.48 -26.00 2.31
CA VAL A 118 -8.43 -26.72 1.44
C VAL A 118 -7.90 -28.10 1.07
N THR A 119 -6.61 -28.24 0.81
CA THR A 119 -6.00 -29.56 0.53
C THR A 119 -6.01 -30.46 1.76
N SER A 120 -5.65 -29.94 2.94
CA SER A 120 -5.75 -30.67 4.20
C SER A 120 -7.19 -31.05 4.53
N GLN A 121 -8.17 -30.18 4.29
CA GLN A 121 -9.59 -30.47 4.48
C GLN A 121 -10.06 -31.61 3.57
N ARG A 122 -9.70 -31.58 2.28
CA ARG A 122 -10.04 -32.66 1.34
C ARG A 122 -9.44 -34.00 1.76
N LEU A 123 -8.20 -33.97 2.27
CA LEU A 123 -7.53 -35.17 2.78
C LEU A 123 -8.22 -35.71 4.03
N LEU A 124 -8.55 -34.84 5.00
CA LEU A 124 -9.34 -35.18 6.18
C LEU A 124 -10.70 -35.79 5.80
N GLN A 125 -11.43 -35.16 4.89
CA GLN A 125 -12.73 -35.66 4.40
C GLN A 125 -12.60 -37.01 3.69
N ALA A 126 -11.52 -37.24 2.93
CA ALA A 126 -11.28 -38.51 2.27
C ALA A 126 -11.07 -39.65 3.28
N VAL A 127 -10.32 -39.40 4.35
CA VAL A 127 -10.02 -40.39 5.40
C VAL A 127 -11.20 -40.60 6.34
N VAL A 128 -11.85 -39.54 6.83
CA VAL A 128 -13.01 -39.61 7.74
C VAL A 128 -14.25 -40.14 7.03
N GLY A 129 -14.45 -39.76 5.76
CA GLY A 129 -15.59 -40.19 4.95
C GLY A 129 -15.58 -41.66 4.55
N GLY A 130 -14.58 -42.46 4.97
CA GLY A 130 -14.49 -43.89 4.65
C GLY A 130 -14.53 -44.17 3.15
N THR A 131 -14.11 -43.20 2.32
CA THR A 131 -14.25 -43.27 0.86
C THR A 131 -13.27 -44.25 0.20
N SER A 132 -12.65 -45.13 1.00
CA SER A 132 -12.07 -46.40 0.55
C SER A 132 -13.08 -47.30 -0.19
N HIS A 133 -14.39 -47.00 -0.12
CA HIS A 133 -15.45 -47.73 -0.83
C HIS A 133 -16.03 -47.03 -2.06
N ARG A 134 -15.51 -45.87 -2.49
CA ARG A 134 -15.58 -45.57 -3.92
C ARG A 134 -14.57 -46.52 -4.52
N SER A 135 -15.04 -47.52 -5.25
CA SER A 135 -14.17 -48.27 -6.12
C SER A 135 -13.27 -47.24 -6.79
N ILE A 136 -11.96 -47.34 -6.56
CA ILE A 136 -10.99 -46.72 -7.44
C ILE A 136 -11.27 -47.45 -8.75
N ASN A 137 -12.29 -46.98 -9.46
CA ASN A 137 -12.45 -47.28 -10.85
C ASN A 137 -11.19 -46.61 -11.40
N GLN A 138 -10.12 -47.40 -11.53
CA GLN A 138 -9.06 -47.18 -12.47
C GLN A 138 -9.71 -47.21 -13.86
N LYS A 139 -10.60 -46.24 -14.12
CA LYS A 139 -10.86 -45.82 -15.47
C LYS A 139 -9.52 -45.24 -15.87
N HIS A 140 -8.91 -45.89 -16.85
CA HIS A 140 -7.84 -45.31 -17.63
C HIS A 140 -8.42 -44.02 -18.21
N LEU A 141 -8.36 -42.93 -17.45
CA LEU A 141 -8.72 -41.62 -17.92
C LEU A 141 -7.49 -41.19 -18.70
N GLU A 142 -7.59 -41.24 -20.02
CA GLU A 142 -6.64 -40.55 -20.87
C GLU A 142 -6.78 -39.07 -20.54
N VAL A 143 -5.89 -38.59 -19.67
CA VAL A 143 -5.77 -37.17 -19.36
C VAL A 143 -5.22 -36.53 -20.62
N HIS A 144 -6.12 -36.13 -21.52
CA HIS A 144 -5.75 -35.28 -22.64
C HIS A 144 -5.18 -34.01 -22.06
N VAL A 145 -3.88 -33.81 -22.28
CA VAL A 145 -3.22 -32.53 -22.04
C VAL A 145 -4.03 -31.50 -22.82
N PRO A 146 -4.62 -30.49 -22.15
CA PRO A 146 -5.26 -29.39 -22.85
C PRO A 146 -4.28 -28.90 -23.91
N PRO A 147 -4.69 -28.73 -25.18
CA PRO A 147 -3.78 -28.27 -26.22
C PRO A 147 -3.08 -27.02 -25.69
N THR A 148 -1.74 -27.01 -25.77
CA THR A 148 -0.94 -25.91 -25.25
C THR A 148 -1.53 -24.62 -25.82
N PRO A 149 -2.03 -23.72 -24.95
CA PRO A 149 -2.67 -22.50 -25.44
C PRO A 149 -1.66 -21.81 -26.35
N LEU A 150 -2.10 -21.42 -27.55
CA LEU A 150 -1.22 -20.71 -28.45
C LEU A 150 -0.70 -19.47 -27.70
N PRO A 151 0.60 -19.17 -27.80
CA PRO A 151 1.14 -17.97 -27.21
C PRO A 151 0.30 -16.77 -27.68
N LEU A 152 -0.05 -15.89 -26.76
CA LEU A 152 -0.80 -14.69 -27.06
C LEU A 152 -0.09 -13.94 -28.20
N ALA A 153 -0.75 -13.82 -29.35
CA ALA A 153 -0.20 -13.12 -30.51
C ALA A 153 -0.03 -11.61 -30.23
N GLN A 154 -0.80 -11.10 -29.27
CA GLN A 154 -0.81 -9.71 -28.86
C GLN A 154 -1.17 -9.63 -27.37
N GLY A 155 -0.46 -8.79 -26.64
CA GLY A 155 -0.72 -8.49 -25.25
C GLY A 155 -0.07 -7.15 -24.93
N ASP A 156 -0.80 -6.30 -24.23
CA ASP A 156 -0.24 -5.07 -23.68
C ASP A 156 0.33 -5.38 -22.31
N ASP A 157 1.55 -4.90 -22.04
CA ASP A 157 2.14 -4.95 -20.71
C ASP A 157 1.22 -4.21 -19.73
N GLU A 158 0.84 -4.85 -18.62
CA GLU A 158 -0.09 -4.30 -17.63
C GLU A 158 0.42 -2.96 -17.11
N CYS A 159 1.73 -2.86 -16.85
CA CYS A 159 2.36 -1.62 -16.43
C CYS A 159 2.35 -0.55 -17.54
N ALA A 160 2.50 -0.92 -18.81
CA ALA A 160 2.37 0.01 -19.93
C ALA A 160 0.94 0.56 -20.05
N LEU A 161 -0.06 -0.30 -19.87
CA LEU A 161 -1.47 0.09 -19.91
C LEU A 161 -1.82 1.04 -18.75
N GLU A 162 -1.34 0.77 -17.54
CA GLU A 162 -1.51 1.66 -16.39
C GLU A 162 -0.85 3.03 -16.62
N ARG A 163 0.40 3.05 -17.10
CA ARG A 163 1.08 4.30 -17.47
C ARG A 163 0.28 5.08 -18.51
N GLN A 164 -0.26 4.40 -19.51
CA GLN A 164 -1.08 5.04 -20.55
C GLN A 164 -2.36 5.65 -19.98
N ARG A 165 -3.04 4.98 -19.04
CA ARG A 165 -4.23 5.51 -18.35
C ARG A 165 -3.90 6.76 -17.55
N VAL A 166 -2.80 6.75 -16.79
CA VAL A 166 -2.36 7.91 -16.00
C VAL A 166 -1.99 9.08 -16.91
N CYS A 167 -1.25 8.83 -18.00
CA CYS A 167 -0.94 9.87 -18.99
C CYS A 167 -2.20 10.48 -19.62
N ALA A 168 -3.21 9.67 -19.94
CA ALA A 168 -4.47 10.16 -20.49
C ALA A 168 -5.21 11.08 -19.50
N LEU A 169 -5.25 10.72 -18.20
CA LEU A 169 -5.84 11.56 -17.16
C LEU A 169 -5.09 12.88 -16.99
N LEU A 170 -3.76 12.86 -16.98
CA LEU A 170 -2.94 14.07 -16.89
C LEU A 170 -3.16 14.98 -18.10
N GLN A 171 -3.34 14.43 -19.31
CA GLN A 171 -3.64 15.24 -20.50
C GLN A 171 -4.98 15.96 -20.39
N VAL A 172 -6.02 15.28 -19.88
CA VAL A 172 -7.32 15.91 -19.63
C VAL A 172 -7.19 17.04 -18.61
N ALA A 173 -6.49 16.80 -17.49
CA ALA A 173 -6.27 17.82 -16.47
C ALA A 173 -5.49 19.04 -17.00
N LYS A 174 -4.43 18.81 -17.79
CA LYS A 174 -3.67 19.88 -18.47
C LYS A 174 -4.55 20.69 -19.41
N GLN A 175 -5.42 20.02 -20.17
CA GLN A 175 -6.32 20.69 -21.09
C GLN A 175 -7.35 21.54 -20.35
N GLN A 176 -7.89 21.03 -19.24
CA GLN A 176 -8.80 21.79 -18.38
C GLN A 176 -8.14 23.06 -17.83
N LYS A 177 -6.90 22.97 -17.33
CA LYS A 177 -6.16 24.13 -16.81
C LYS A 177 -5.83 25.16 -17.90
N ARG A 178 -5.48 24.70 -19.10
CA ARG A 178 -5.28 25.59 -20.27
C ARG A 178 -6.56 26.30 -20.68
N GLU A 179 -7.69 25.60 -20.64
CA GLU A 179 -8.99 26.18 -20.94
C GLU A 179 -9.41 27.21 -19.87
N GLU A 180 -9.17 26.94 -18.59
CA GLU A 180 -9.42 27.92 -17.52
C GLU A 180 -8.56 29.18 -17.69
N LEU A 181 -7.27 29.00 -18.03
CA LEU A 181 -6.38 30.12 -18.33
C LEU A 181 -6.84 30.91 -19.57
N ARG A 182 -7.31 30.20 -20.61
CA ARG A 182 -7.87 30.82 -21.82
C ARG A 182 -9.11 31.65 -21.47
N ARG A 183 -10.03 31.11 -20.67
CA ARG A 183 -11.23 31.83 -20.22
C ARG A 183 -10.89 33.07 -19.41
N LEU A 184 -9.93 32.98 -18.48
CA LEU A 184 -9.47 34.15 -17.75
C LEU A 184 -8.96 35.24 -18.70
N ARG A 185 -8.16 34.88 -19.71
CA ARG A 185 -7.65 35.84 -20.71
C ARG A 185 -8.74 36.38 -21.63
N GLU A 186 -9.72 35.56 -22.02
CA GLU A 186 -10.84 35.94 -22.89
C GLU A 186 -11.88 36.84 -22.17
N GLU A 187 -12.10 36.63 -20.87
CA GLU A 187 -12.88 37.53 -20.00
C GLU A 187 -12.32 38.96 -19.98
N GLU A 188 -11.09 39.16 -20.46
CA GLU A 188 -10.38 40.44 -20.59
C GLU A 188 -9.90 40.71 -22.03
N GLY A 189 -10.60 40.18 -23.05
CA GLY A 189 -10.39 40.65 -24.42
C GLY A 189 -10.38 42.20 -24.51
N PRO A 190 -9.86 42.82 -25.59
CA PRO A 190 -9.43 44.24 -25.68
C PRO A 190 -10.43 45.34 -25.27
N GLN A 191 -11.64 44.97 -24.86
CA GLN A 191 -12.74 45.81 -24.40
C GLN A 191 -12.80 45.99 -22.87
N GLY A 192 -11.98 45.27 -22.07
CA GLY A 192 -12.00 45.32 -20.60
C GLY A 192 -11.48 46.62 -19.95
N SER A 193 -11.03 47.58 -20.76
CA SER A 193 -10.58 48.91 -20.30
C SER A 193 -11.46 50.04 -20.81
N GLU A 194 -12.72 49.78 -21.14
CA GLU A 194 -13.72 50.85 -21.08
C GLU A 194 -14.32 50.83 -19.67
N VAL A 195 -13.74 51.63 -18.78
CA VAL A 195 -14.48 52.10 -17.61
C VAL A 195 -15.72 52.80 -18.16
N ARG A 196 -16.87 52.11 -18.15
CA ARG A 196 -18.17 52.71 -18.44
C ARG A 196 -18.43 53.80 -17.42
N LEU A 197 -18.02 55.01 -17.75
CA LEU A 197 -18.35 56.25 -17.06
C LEU A 197 -19.81 56.67 -17.34
N ASP A 198 -20.72 55.70 -17.54
CA ASP A 198 -22.13 55.95 -17.84
C ASP A 198 -22.90 56.57 -16.64
N THR A 199 -22.27 56.69 -15.48
CA THR A 199 -22.89 57.21 -14.25
C THR A 199 -22.60 58.69 -13.96
N LEU A 200 -21.86 59.41 -14.82
CA LEU A 200 -21.60 60.85 -14.63
C LEU A 200 -22.44 61.77 -15.54
N ASN A 201 -23.63 61.34 -15.94
CA ASN A 201 -24.58 62.30 -16.51
C ASN A 201 -25.24 63.10 -15.37
N ASP A 202 -24.97 64.41 -15.37
CA ASP A 202 -25.68 65.49 -14.66
C ASP A 202 -25.33 65.84 -13.19
N ARG A 203 -24.07 65.72 -12.73
CA ARG A 203 -23.63 66.45 -11.52
C ARG A 203 -22.26 67.11 -11.67
N ARG A 204 -22.17 68.40 -11.30
CA ARG A 204 -20.90 69.14 -11.13
C ARG A 204 -20.21 68.60 -9.86
N LEU A 205 -19.23 67.73 -10.04
CA LEU A 205 -18.41 67.20 -8.96
C LEU A 205 -17.30 68.18 -8.59
N ASP A 206 -17.00 68.31 -7.30
CA ASP A 206 -15.89 69.12 -6.81
C ASP A 206 -14.54 68.43 -7.09
N ARG A 207 -13.46 69.22 -7.17
CA ARG A 207 -12.10 68.71 -7.47
C ARG A 207 -11.63 67.62 -6.50
N GLU A 208 -12.05 67.71 -5.23
CA GLU A 208 -11.77 66.73 -4.18
C GLU A 208 -12.51 65.40 -4.43
N GLU A 209 -13.79 65.47 -4.81
CA GLU A 209 -14.63 64.29 -5.09
C GLU A 209 -14.15 63.53 -6.33
N VAL A 210 -13.70 64.26 -7.36
CA VAL A 210 -13.06 63.66 -8.54
C VAL A 210 -11.75 62.97 -8.14
N ALA A 211 -10.95 63.59 -7.27
CA ALA A 211 -9.70 63.00 -6.81
C ALA A 211 -9.95 61.71 -5.99
N ASP A 212 -10.98 61.69 -5.15
CA ASP A 212 -11.37 60.50 -4.40
C ASP A 212 -11.93 59.39 -5.28
N LEU A 213 -12.77 59.73 -6.27
CA LEU A 213 -13.30 58.75 -7.22
C LEU A 213 -12.20 58.13 -8.08
N VAL A 214 -11.22 58.92 -8.53
CA VAL A 214 -10.06 58.40 -9.26
C VAL A 214 -9.23 57.50 -8.34
N ARG A 215 -8.97 57.92 -7.09
CA ARG A 215 -8.25 57.09 -6.11
C ARG A 215 -8.96 55.76 -5.83
N SER A 216 -10.28 55.78 -5.67
CA SER A 216 -11.07 54.57 -5.40
C SER A 216 -11.14 53.66 -6.62
N THR A 217 -11.29 54.23 -7.82
CA THR A 217 -11.34 53.46 -9.07
C THR A 217 -9.99 52.81 -9.34
N VAL A 218 -8.88 53.57 -9.24
CA VAL A 218 -7.52 53.02 -9.41
C VAL A 218 -7.24 51.92 -8.40
N ARG A 219 -7.67 52.08 -7.13
CA ARG A 219 -7.51 51.04 -6.11
C ARG A 219 -8.31 49.80 -6.43
N ALA A 220 -9.59 49.94 -6.79
CA ALA A 220 -10.45 48.81 -7.15
C ALA A 220 -9.94 48.06 -8.39
N THR A 221 -9.47 48.80 -9.41
CA THR A 221 -8.84 48.22 -10.60
C THR A 221 -7.53 47.50 -10.24
N GLY A 222 -6.71 48.08 -9.36
CA GLY A 222 -5.48 47.44 -8.87
C GLY A 222 -5.72 46.15 -8.10
N GLU A 223 -6.72 46.12 -7.21
CA GLU A 223 -7.11 44.93 -6.45
C GLU A 223 -7.70 43.82 -7.34
N LEU A 224 -8.45 44.21 -8.38
CA LEU A 224 -8.95 43.27 -9.39
C LEU A 224 -7.80 42.64 -10.18
N LEU A 225 -6.87 43.47 -10.67
CA LEU A 225 -5.70 43.01 -11.41
C LEU A 225 -4.83 42.08 -10.55
N MET A 226 -4.62 42.42 -9.28
CA MET A 226 -3.81 41.59 -8.37
C MET A 226 -4.44 40.21 -8.13
N ARG A 227 -5.75 40.15 -7.86
CA ARG A 227 -6.47 38.87 -7.69
C ARG A 227 -6.39 38.00 -8.94
N ARG A 228 -6.48 38.63 -10.12
CA ARG A 228 -6.33 37.95 -11.40
C ARG A 228 -4.92 37.41 -11.61
N LEU A 229 -3.89 38.22 -11.41
CA LEU A 229 -2.50 37.79 -11.53
C LEU A 229 -2.17 36.62 -10.59
N LEU A 230 -2.70 36.65 -9.37
CA LEU A 230 -2.57 35.54 -8.43
C LEU A 230 -3.22 34.26 -8.98
N LYS A 231 -4.43 34.36 -9.54
CA LYS A 231 -5.13 33.21 -10.14
C LYS A 231 -4.44 32.69 -11.41
N GLU A 232 -3.92 33.56 -12.26
CA GLU A 232 -3.14 33.16 -13.44
C GLU A 232 -1.83 32.48 -13.01
N SER A 233 -1.12 33.05 -12.03
CA SER A 233 0.10 32.45 -11.49
C SER A 233 -0.15 31.06 -10.91
N SER A 234 -1.25 30.85 -10.17
CA SER A 234 -1.58 29.52 -9.65
C SER A 234 -1.89 28.53 -10.76
N LEU A 235 -2.63 28.92 -11.80
CA LEU A 235 -2.96 28.04 -12.91
C LEU A 235 -1.74 27.66 -13.76
N VAL A 236 -0.80 28.60 -13.94
CA VAL A 236 0.47 28.33 -14.63
C VAL A 236 1.34 27.39 -13.81
N HIS A 237 1.38 27.57 -12.48
CA HIS A 237 2.08 26.66 -11.58
C HIS A 237 1.52 25.23 -11.67
N ASP A 238 0.21 25.06 -11.54
CA ASP A 238 -0.46 23.75 -11.69
C ASP A 238 -0.15 23.12 -13.06
N LEU A 239 -0.14 23.90 -14.14
CA LEU A 239 0.15 23.40 -15.48
C LEU A 239 1.60 22.94 -15.63
N LEU A 240 2.54 23.61 -14.97
CA LEU A 240 3.95 23.21 -14.93
C LEU A 240 4.11 21.91 -14.14
N GLU A 241 3.47 21.78 -12.98
CA GLU A 241 3.49 20.56 -12.17
C GLU A 241 2.92 19.35 -12.95
N LEU A 242 1.74 19.51 -13.54
CA LEU A 242 1.14 18.48 -14.40
C LEU A 242 2.02 18.14 -15.62
N SER A 243 2.80 19.10 -16.11
CA SER A 243 3.75 18.86 -17.19
C SER A 243 4.96 18.06 -16.73
N LEU A 244 5.50 18.36 -15.55
CA LEU A 244 6.60 17.60 -14.94
C LEU A 244 6.20 16.15 -14.68
N GLN A 245 5.01 15.93 -14.11
CA GLN A 245 4.47 14.59 -13.87
C GLN A 245 4.31 13.81 -15.19
N HIS A 246 3.78 14.44 -16.23
CA HIS A 246 3.66 13.81 -17.54
C HIS A 246 5.04 13.48 -18.15
N THR A 247 6.02 14.37 -18.05
CA THR A 247 7.38 14.09 -18.57
C THR A 247 8.09 12.99 -17.80
N ALA A 248 7.91 12.91 -16.48
CA ALA A 248 8.49 11.83 -15.67
C ALA A 248 7.93 10.46 -16.10
N LEU A 249 6.62 10.38 -16.37
CA LEU A 249 5.98 9.14 -16.80
C LEU A 249 6.33 8.72 -18.24
N THR A 250 6.65 9.67 -19.13
CA THR A 250 7.00 9.37 -20.52
C THR A 250 8.49 9.10 -20.73
N THR A 251 9.38 9.66 -19.90
CA THR A 251 10.84 9.62 -20.14
C THR A 251 11.52 8.46 -19.42
N GLY A 252 10.82 7.73 -18.53
CA GLY A 252 11.35 6.49 -17.94
C GLY A 252 12.57 6.68 -17.02
N GLU A 253 12.88 7.89 -16.59
CA GLU A 253 13.93 8.16 -15.60
C GLU A 253 13.34 8.20 -14.20
N ASN A 254 13.61 7.12 -13.46
CA ASN A 254 13.64 7.00 -11.99
C ASN A 254 12.36 7.33 -11.21
N SER A 255 11.61 6.27 -10.91
CA SER A 255 11.05 5.93 -9.59
C SER A 255 10.91 7.06 -8.56
N ILE A 256 9.77 7.75 -8.54
CA ILE A 256 9.12 8.21 -7.30
C ILE A 256 7.60 8.13 -7.52
N HIS A 257 6.94 7.34 -6.68
CA HIS A 257 5.50 7.31 -6.50
C HIS A 257 5.02 8.71 -6.07
N PRO A 258 4.12 9.41 -6.80
CA PRO A 258 3.41 10.52 -6.20
C PRO A 258 2.22 9.94 -5.44
N ASP A 259 2.29 10.03 -4.12
CA ASP A 259 1.17 9.84 -3.21
C ASP A 259 0.09 10.89 -3.54
N LEU A 260 -1.02 10.45 -4.12
CA LEU A 260 -2.18 11.28 -4.42
C LEU A 260 -3.01 11.46 -3.13
N THR A 261 -2.45 12.18 -2.15
CA THR A 261 -3.18 12.58 -0.94
C THR A 261 -2.84 13.99 -0.46
N HIS A 262 -3.07 15.00 -1.29
CA HIS A 262 -3.27 16.36 -0.79
C HIS A 262 -4.52 17.00 -1.40
N THR A 263 -5.66 16.68 -0.76
CA THR A 263 -6.87 17.51 -0.78
C THR A 263 -6.53 18.83 -0.10
N HIS A 264 -6.16 19.85 -0.88
CA HIS A 264 -5.98 21.20 -0.33
C HIS A 264 -7.36 21.74 0.06
N THR A 265 -7.60 21.79 1.37
CA THR A 265 -8.79 22.40 1.95
C THR A 265 -8.79 23.89 1.62
N HIS A 266 -9.87 24.33 0.98
CA HIS A 266 -10.13 25.71 0.61
C HIS A 266 -10.39 26.54 1.89
N THR A 267 -9.42 27.33 2.34
CA THR A 267 -9.64 28.28 3.44
C THR A 267 -10.16 29.60 2.88
N HIS A 268 -11.43 29.87 3.16
CA HIS A 268 -12.08 31.17 3.01
C HIS A 268 -11.70 32.05 4.21
N PRO A 269 -11.30 33.32 4.05
CA PRO A 269 -11.22 34.24 5.18
C PRO A 269 -12.56 34.97 5.32
N ASP A 270 -13.13 35.04 6.51
CA ASP A 270 -13.52 36.33 7.08
C ASP A 270 -13.90 36.28 8.57
N HIS A 271 -13.49 37.36 9.24
CA HIS A 271 -13.99 37.99 10.45
C HIS A 271 -13.79 37.37 11.86
N THR A 272 -12.82 37.97 12.56
CA THR A 272 -12.89 38.55 13.92
C THR A 272 -13.92 38.01 14.91
N GLN A 273 -13.43 37.44 16.02
CA GLN A 273 -13.86 37.85 17.36
C GLN A 273 -12.82 37.52 18.43
N THR A 274 -12.41 38.59 19.11
CA THR A 274 -11.66 38.67 20.36
C THR A 274 -12.32 37.83 21.45
N HIS A 275 -11.59 36.99 22.19
CA HIS A 275 -11.71 36.90 23.65
C HIS A 275 -10.48 36.21 24.26
N THR A 276 -9.85 36.98 25.14
CA THR A 276 -8.83 36.63 26.14
C THR A 276 -9.24 35.47 27.03
N LEU A 277 -8.31 34.54 27.30
CA LEU A 277 -8.09 34.00 28.64
C LEU A 277 -6.71 33.33 28.74
N THR A 278 -5.86 33.99 29.51
CA THR A 278 -4.64 33.54 30.16
C THR A 278 -4.84 32.24 30.95
N THR A 279 -3.89 31.32 30.83
CA THR A 279 -3.27 30.65 31.99
C THR A 279 -1.89 30.10 31.61
N HIS A 280 -0.91 30.46 32.43
CA HIS A 280 0.47 29.96 32.47
C HIS A 280 0.53 28.43 32.55
N THR A 281 1.60 27.82 32.03
CA THR A 281 2.65 27.12 32.82
C THR A 281 3.78 26.64 31.88
N HIS A 282 4.97 27.24 31.99
CA HIS A 282 6.29 26.60 31.75
C HIS A 282 6.80 26.15 33.15
N PRO A 283 7.75 25.20 33.34
CA PRO A 283 9.12 25.23 32.80
C PRO A 283 9.66 23.83 32.33
N ASP A 284 10.46 23.71 31.26
CA ASP A 284 11.94 23.80 31.18
C ASP A 284 12.66 22.42 31.17
N LEU A 285 13.85 22.43 30.57
CA LEU A 285 14.99 21.49 30.66
C LEU A 285 15.35 20.56 29.47
N THR A 286 16.36 21.07 28.73
CA THR A 286 17.69 20.48 28.43
C THR A 286 17.89 19.41 27.34
N HIS A 287 18.65 19.84 26.31
CA HIS A 287 19.85 19.24 25.73
C HIS A 287 20.03 17.71 25.77
N THR A 288 20.35 17.11 24.62
CA THR A 288 21.75 16.72 24.31
C THR A 288 21.89 16.33 22.83
N ASN A 289 22.91 16.93 22.23
CA ASN A 289 23.42 16.69 20.90
C ASN A 289 24.55 15.66 21.05
N THR A 290 24.51 14.53 20.34
CA THR A 290 25.68 13.62 20.28
C THR A 290 25.77 12.98 18.91
N HIS A 291 26.70 13.52 18.11
CA HIS A 291 27.38 12.85 17.01
C HIS A 291 28.13 11.61 17.55
N PRO A 292 28.38 10.60 16.72
CA PRO A 292 29.79 10.33 16.47
C PRO A 292 30.11 10.12 15.00
N ASP A 293 31.32 10.55 14.70
CA ASP A 293 32.09 10.40 13.47
C ASP A 293 32.97 9.14 13.59
N LEU A 294 33.51 8.68 12.44
CA LEU A 294 34.63 7.73 12.26
C LEU A 294 34.30 6.23 12.51
N THR A 295 34.72 5.25 11.71
CA THR A 295 35.91 5.12 10.86
C THR A 295 35.76 3.93 9.89
N HIS A 296 36.37 4.06 8.72
CA HIS A 296 36.72 2.98 7.81
C HIS A 296 37.63 1.92 8.45
N THR A 297 37.39 0.63 8.17
CA THR A 297 38.47 -0.33 7.90
C THR A 297 38.06 -1.32 6.84
N ASN A 298 38.87 -1.32 5.79
CA ASN A 298 38.87 -2.19 4.62
C ASN A 298 39.63 -3.48 4.98
N THR A 299 39.12 -4.68 4.69
CA THR A 299 39.99 -5.87 4.57
C THR A 299 39.38 -6.92 3.65
N HIS A 300 39.95 -7.00 2.46
CA HIS A 300 39.90 -8.10 1.51
C HIS A 300 40.68 -9.31 2.07
N PRO A 301 40.36 -10.55 1.67
CA PRO A 301 41.41 -11.25 0.92
C PRO A 301 40.89 -12.10 -0.25
N ASP A 302 41.62 -12.00 -1.35
CA ASP A 302 41.69 -13.01 -2.40
C ASP A 302 42.23 -14.31 -1.83
N HIS A 303 41.73 -15.45 -2.29
CA HIS A 303 42.58 -16.60 -2.61
C HIS A 303 41.85 -17.55 -3.57
N THR A 304 42.33 -17.55 -4.81
CA THR A 304 42.26 -18.64 -5.77
C THR A 304 42.98 -19.89 -5.25
N HIS A 305 42.42 -21.09 -5.43
CA HIS A 305 43.22 -22.24 -5.87
C HIS A 305 42.37 -23.34 -6.52
N THR A 306 42.70 -23.57 -7.78
CA THR A 306 42.43 -24.76 -8.59
C THR A 306 43.35 -25.90 -8.17
N HIS A 307 42.82 -27.12 -8.01
CA HIS A 307 43.55 -28.32 -8.39
C HIS A 307 42.61 -29.49 -8.70
N LYS A 308 42.71 -29.97 -9.94
CA LYS A 308 42.22 -31.27 -10.40
C LYS A 308 43.15 -32.36 -9.86
N HIS A 309 42.58 -33.49 -9.43
CA HIS A 309 43.06 -34.82 -9.79
C HIS A 309 41.94 -35.86 -9.59
N THR A 310 41.63 -36.58 -10.66
CA THR A 310 40.87 -37.83 -10.70
C THR A 310 41.81 -38.93 -11.21
N PRO A 311 41.44 -40.21 -11.06
CA PRO A 311 42.20 -41.23 -10.31
C PRO A 311 43.42 -41.81 -11.02
#